data_AF-Q8I9K4-F1
#
_entry.id   AF-Q8I9K4-F1
#
_cell.length_a   1.000
_cell.length_b   1.000
_cell.length_c   1.000
_cell.angle_alpha   90.00
_cell.angle_beta   90.00
_cell.angle_gamma   90.00
#
_symmetry.space_group_name_H-M   'P 1'
#
loop_
_entity.id
_entity.type
_entity.pdbx_description
1 polymer ?
#
loop_
_entity_poly.entity_id
_entity_poly.type
_entity_poly.pdbx_seq_one_letter_code
_entity_poly.pdbx_strand_id
1 'polypeptide(L)'
;MLRSVLFLTTGFLFAACLTSVMSDKPTTKPICEQAFGNSGPCFAYIKLYSYNQKTKKCEEFIYGGCKGNDNRFDTLAECEQKCIN
;
A
#
# COMPACT_ATOMS: atom_id res chain seq x y z
N MET A 1 -43.67 -42.79 -23.21
CA MET A 1 -43.24 -43.55 -22.02
C MET A 1 -43.09 -42.56 -20.88
N LEU A 2 -43.84 -42.82 -19.82
CA LEU A 2 -44.23 -41.90 -18.77
C LEU A 2 -43.27 -42.01 -17.57
N ARG A 3 -42.70 -40.89 -17.13
CA ARG A 3 -42.28 -40.52 -15.75
C ARG A 3 -41.52 -39.19 -15.87
N SER A 4 -42.23 -38.07 -15.99
CA SER A 4 -42.74 -37.23 -14.89
C SER A 4 -41.63 -36.57 -14.09
N VAL A 5 -41.37 -35.33 -14.48
CA VAL A 5 -40.53 -34.31 -13.85
C VAL A 5 -41.18 -33.89 -12.53
N LEU A 6 -40.55 -34.17 -11.38
CA LEU A 6 -40.84 -33.48 -10.12
C LEU A 6 -39.71 -33.70 -9.10
N PHE A 7 -38.69 -32.84 -9.12
CA PHE A 7 -37.95 -32.52 -7.91
C PHE A 7 -38.12 -31.02 -7.65
N LEU A 8 -39.21 -30.75 -6.94
CA LEU A 8 -39.43 -29.54 -6.17
C LEU A 8 -38.34 -29.42 -5.08
N THR A 9 -38.05 -28.17 -4.72
CA THR A 9 -37.32 -27.73 -3.51
C THR A 9 -35.83 -28.06 -3.44
N THR A 10 -34.96 -27.15 -3.92
CA THR A 10 -34.16 -26.20 -3.12
C THR A 10 -33.27 -25.40 -4.07
N GLY A 11 -33.32 -24.06 -4.00
CA GLY A 11 -32.69 -23.16 -4.97
C GLY A 11 -31.16 -23.25 -5.03
N PHE A 12 -30.65 -23.64 -6.19
CA PHE A 12 -29.24 -23.47 -6.57
C PHE A 12 -29.05 -22.06 -7.18
N LEU A 13 -28.80 -21.07 -6.33
CA LEU A 13 -28.30 -19.75 -6.74
C LEU A 13 -26.77 -19.77 -6.81
N PHE A 14 -26.17 -20.44 -7.78
CA PHE A 14 -24.77 -20.22 -8.13
C PHE A 14 -24.54 -20.58 -9.60
N ALA A 15 -24.32 -19.56 -10.44
CA ALA A 15 -23.33 -19.55 -11.53
C ALA A 15 -23.66 -18.47 -12.58
N ALA A 16 -23.42 -17.20 -12.24
CA ALA A 16 -22.99 -16.23 -13.23
C ALA A 16 -21.58 -15.80 -12.83
N CYS A 17 -20.62 -16.26 -13.62
CA CYS A 17 -19.21 -15.90 -13.57
C CYS A 17 -19.05 -14.40 -13.87
N LEU A 18 -19.32 -13.55 -12.88
CA LEU A 18 -18.68 -12.25 -12.76
C LEU A 18 -17.50 -12.46 -11.82
N THR A 19 -16.42 -13.02 -12.35
CA THR A 19 -15.12 -12.92 -11.70
C THR A 19 -14.79 -11.44 -11.59
N SER A 20 -15.28 -10.79 -10.53
CA SER A 20 -14.43 -9.81 -9.89
C SER A 20 -13.20 -10.61 -9.50
N VAL A 21 -12.21 -10.63 -10.39
CA VAL A 21 -10.84 -10.45 -9.95
C VAL A 21 -10.95 -9.29 -8.98
N MET A 22 -10.98 -9.60 -7.68
CA MET A 22 -10.41 -8.68 -6.70
C MET A 22 -9.00 -8.49 -7.26
N SER A 23 -8.85 -7.48 -8.11
CA SER A 23 -7.54 -7.04 -8.53
C SER A 23 -6.94 -6.59 -7.23
N ASP A 24 -6.23 -7.50 -6.57
CA ASP A 24 -5.21 -7.21 -5.59
C ASP A 24 -4.21 -6.32 -6.31
N LYS A 25 -4.56 -5.04 -6.46
CA LYS A 25 -3.58 -4.01 -6.75
C LYS A 25 -2.73 -4.01 -5.49
N PRO A 26 -1.42 -4.29 -5.57
CA PRO A 26 -0.55 -4.00 -4.44
C PRO A 26 -0.72 -2.50 -4.18
N THR A 27 -1.39 -2.14 -3.09
CA THR A 27 -1.69 -0.75 -2.70
C THR A 27 -0.47 -0.04 -2.13
N THR A 28 0.72 -0.60 -2.33
CA THR A 28 1.99 0.00 -1.94
C THR A 28 2.41 1.03 -2.98
N LYS A 29 2.20 2.31 -2.65
CA LYS A 29 2.74 3.43 -3.42
C LYS A 29 4.28 3.27 -3.56
N PRO A 30 4.87 3.65 -4.71
CA PRO A 30 6.32 3.76 -4.87
C PRO A 30 6.94 4.58 -3.74
N ILE A 31 8.17 4.27 -3.35
CA ILE A 31 8.86 4.87 -2.19
C ILE A 31 8.73 6.41 -2.19
N CYS A 32 9.10 7.07 -3.29
CA CYS A 32 9.07 8.52 -3.42
C CYS A 32 7.65 9.13 -3.52
N GLU A 33 6.61 8.29 -3.64
CA GLU A 33 5.20 8.68 -3.64
C GLU A 33 4.49 8.41 -2.29
N GLN A 34 5.17 7.74 -1.35
CA GLN A 34 4.65 7.55 0.00
C GLN A 34 4.67 8.86 0.78
N ALA A 35 3.90 8.91 1.88
CA ALA A 35 3.77 10.09 2.71
C ALA A 35 5.14 10.58 3.24
N PHE A 36 5.38 11.88 3.16
CA PHE A 36 6.55 12.53 3.72
C PHE A 36 6.59 12.40 5.25
N GLY A 37 7.78 12.16 5.81
CA GLY A 37 8.07 12.34 7.22
C GLY A 37 7.28 11.44 8.18
N ASN A 38 7.01 10.19 7.79
CA ASN A 38 6.23 9.28 8.62
C ASN A 38 7.04 8.77 9.82
N SER A 39 6.85 9.40 10.98
CA SER A 39 7.53 9.04 12.22
C SER A 39 7.17 7.65 12.76
N GLY A 40 6.01 7.09 12.40
CA GLY A 40 5.47 5.90 13.07
C GLY A 40 5.03 6.18 14.53
N PRO A 41 4.55 5.15 15.26
CA PRO A 41 3.93 5.32 16.57
C PRO A 41 4.91 5.27 17.76
N CYS A 42 6.19 4.97 17.51
CA CYS A 42 7.20 4.91 18.55
C CYS A 42 7.83 6.30 18.81
N PHE A 43 8.61 6.41 19.90
CA PHE A 43 9.09 7.70 20.43
C PHE A 43 10.62 7.86 20.44
N ALA A 44 11.35 7.06 19.65
CA ALA A 44 12.78 7.31 19.46
C ALA A 44 13.00 8.64 18.73
N TYR A 45 14.17 9.24 18.92
CA TYR A 45 14.57 10.48 18.24
C TYR A 45 15.66 10.17 17.21
N ILE A 46 15.27 9.64 16.05
CA ILE A 46 16.20 9.22 15.00
C ILE A 46 16.05 10.18 13.81
N LYS A 47 17.03 11.05 13.59
CA LYS A 47 17.04 11.98 12.46
C LYS A 47 17.35 11.22 11.17
N LEU A 48 16.44 11.29 10.20
CA LEU A 48 16.54 10.64 8.88
C LEU A 48 16.02 11.59 7.79
N TYR A 49 16.08 11.17 6.52
CA TYR A 49 15.65 11.96 5.37
C TYR A 49 14.42 11.33 4.71
N SER A 50 13.47 12.15 4.25
CA SER A 50 12.28 11.71 3.52
C SER A 50 12.03 12.64 2.34
N TYR A 51 11.59 12.09 1.21
CA TYR A 51 11.25 12.88 0.04
C TYR A 51 9.91 13.57 0.21
N ASN A 52 9.91 14.91 0.15
CA ASN A 52 8.74 15.75 0.21
C ASN A 52 8.22 16.06 -1.19
N GLN A 53 7.12 15.41 -1.58
CA GLN A 53 6.52 15.57 -2.89
C GLN A 53 6.00 16.99 -3.19
N LYS A 54 5.71 17.78 -2.14
CA LYS A 54 5.21 19.16 -2.29
C LYS A 54 6.33 20.11 -2.66
N THR A 55 7.49 19.96 -2.02
CA THR A 55 8.66 20.83 -2.24
C THR A 55 9.62 20.26 -3.29
N LYS A 56 9.45 18.98 -3.66
CA LYS A 56 10.33 18.21 -4.55
C LYS A 56 11.77 18.11 -4.00
N LYS A 57 11.90 18.00 -2.67
CA LYS A 57 13.18 17.95 -1.97
C LYS A 57 13.22 16.78 -0.99
N CYS A 58 14.44 16.31 -0.71
CA CYS A 58 14.71 15.46 0.43
C CYS A 58 14.89 16.33 1.67
N GLU A 59 14.08 16.10 2.70
CA GLU A 59 14.04 16.92 3.92
C GLU A 59 14.26 16.05 5.16
N GLU A 60 14.90 16.62 6.19
CA GLU A 60 15.08 15.95 7.47
C GLU A 60 13.73 15.75 8.18
N PHE A 61 13.58 14.61 8.85
CA PHE A 61 12.47 14.35 9.78
C PHE A 61 12.94 13.45 10.93
N ILE A 62 12.11 13.35 11.98
CA ILE A 62 12.37 12.45 13.12
C ILE A 62 11.56 11.16 12.94
N TYR A 63 12.26 10.04 12.85
CA TYR A 63 11.68 8.71 12.88
C TYR A 63 11.58 8.19 14.32
N GLY A 64 10.38 7.72 14.67
CA GLY A 64 10.05 7.19 15.98
C GLY A 64 10.66 5.84 16.31
N GLY A 65 11.34 5.18 15.36
CA GLY A 65 12.05 3.91 15.58
C GLY A 65 11.23 2.65 15.35
N CYS A 66 9.96 2.75 14.95
CA CYS A 66 9.18 1.59 14.53
C CYS A 66 8.08 1.94 13.52
N LYS A 67 7.68 0.95 12.71
CA LYS A 67 6.69 1.10 11.63
C LYS A 67 7.06 2.28 10.70
N GLY A 68 6.09 3.05 10.24
CA GLY A 68 6.28 4.12 9.27
C GLY A 68 6.15 3.60 7.84
N ASN A 69 6.92 4.19 6.93
CA ASN A 69 6.96 3.82 5.52
C ASN A 69 8.42 3.79 5.02
N ASP A 70 8.59 3.45 3.74
CA ASP A 70 9.90 3.25 3.10
C ASP A 70 10.49 4.55 2.55
N ASN A 71 9.73 5.65 2.54
CA ASN A 71 10.21 6.99 2.20
C ASN A 71 11.06 7.58 3.34
N ARG A 72 12.13 6.86 3.67
CA ARG A 72 13.02 7.13 4.80
C ARG A 72 14.42 6.61 4.47
N PHE A 73 15.40 7.49 4.52
CA PHE A 73 16.79 7.24 4.12
C PHE A 73 17.75 7.72 5.20
N ASP A 74 18.88 7.06 5.34
CA ASP A 74 19.88 7.38 6.39
C ASP A 74 20.67 8.64 6.04
N THR A 75 20.81 8.93 4.74
CA THR A 75 21.56 10.09 4.25
C THR A 75 20.76 10.89 3.22
N LEU A 76 21.08 12.18 3.12
CA LEU A 76 20.53 13.05 2.08
C LEU A 76 20.83 12.48 0.68
N ALA A 77 22.08 12.07 0.44
CA ALA A 77 22.52 11.55 -0.84
C ALA A 77 21.73 10.30 -1.29
N GLU A 78 21.43 9.39 -0.37
CA GLU A 78 20.61 8.20 -0.67
C GLU A 78 19.19 8.60 -1.10
N CYS A 79 18.57 9.55 -0.40
CA CYS A 79 17.25 10.06 -0.76
C CYS A 79 17.26 10.73 -2.14
N GLU A 80 18.25 11.60 -2.40
CA GLU A 80 18.35 12.32 -3.67
C GLU A 80 18.61 11.37 -4.84
N GLN A 81 19.52 10.40 -4.65
CA GLN A 81 19.79 9.35 -5.64
C GLN A 81 18.54 8.52 -5.95
N LYS A 82 17.66 8.31 -4.97
CA LYS A 82 16.45 7.50 -5.14
C LYS A 82 15.28 8.26 -5.76
N CYS A 83 15.11 9.54 -5.43
CA CYS A 83 13.87 10.29 -5.68
C CYS A 83 14.02 11.58 -6.50
N ILE A 84 15.25 12.04 -6.79
CA ILE A 84 15.51 13.26 -7.57
C ILE A 84 16.20 12.94 -8.89
N ASN A 85 17.13 11.99 -8.89
CA ASN A 85 17.85 11.56 -10.10
C ASN A 85 17.01 10.68 -11.03
#